data_AF-A0A6P6WZH0-F1
#
_entry.id   AF-A0A6P6WZH0-F1
#
_cell.length_a   1.000
_cell.length_b   1.000
_cell.length_c   1.000
_cell.angle_alpha   90.00
_cell.angle_beta   90.00
_cell.angle_gamma   90.00
#
_symmetry.space_group_name_H-M   'P 1'
#
loop_
_entity.id
_entity.type
_entity.pdbx_description
1 polymer ?
#
loop_
_entity_poly.entity_id
_entity_poly.type
_entity_poly.pdbx_seq_one_letter_code
_entity_poly.pdbx_strand_id
1 'polypeptide(L)'
;MERQIDNVLAFPLIFANNGSCVFDQFNGTTTNPRLSVFYSGKQLYAMVVNDQNKRCLFYGSTLQKSIRQDPSCTTIEAAQRVGEELVKACIDLDINEISSYDRNGLARGDRMRAFEIAISRHGFLPR
;
A
#
# COMPACT_ATOMS: atom_id res chain seq x y z
N MET A 1 -10.80 7.46 -19.31
CA MET A 1 -9.92 6.33 -18.92
C MET A 1 -10.03 6.19 -17.41
N GLU A 2 -11.23 5.82 -16.95
CA GLU A 2 -11.54 5.65 -15.53
C GLU A 2 -10.73 4.48 -14.98
N ARG A 3 -9.82 4.78 -14.04
CA ARG A 3 -9.32 3.75 -13.14
C ARG A 3 -10.51 3.40 -12.26
N GLN A 4 -11.21 2.33 -12.63
CA GLN A 4 -12.37 1.80 -11.93
C GLN A 4 -11.94 1.34 -10.52
N ILE A 5 -12.10 2.22 -9.53
CA ILE A 5 -11.90 1.92 -8.09
C ILE A 5 -13.27 1.83 -7.38
N ASP A 6 -14.34 1.49 -8.11
CA ASP A 6 -15.69 1.47 -7.56
C ASP A 6 -16.22 0.06 -7.24
N ASN A 7 -15.38 -0.98 -7.32
CA ASN A 7 -15.77 -2.36 -7.01
C ASN A 7 -14.63 -3.21 -6.41
N VAL A 8 -13.92 -2.70 -5.39
CA VAL A 8 -13.14 -3.57 -4.49
C VAL A 8 -14.04 -3.94 -3.31
N LEU A 9 -15.02 -4.80 -3.59
CA LEU A 9 -15.78 -5.46 -2.55
C LEU A 9 -14.83 -6.37 -1.74
N ALA A 10 -14.80 -6.13 -0.43
CA ALA A 10 -14.48 -7.09 0.62
C ALA A 10 -13.13 -7.82 0.53
N PHE A 11 -12.03 -7.11 0.78
CA PHE A 11 -11.03 -7.66 1.70
C PHE A 11 -11.24 -7.00 3.06
N PRO A 12 -11.18 -7.75 4.16
CA PRO A 12 -11.49 -7.19 5.46
C PRO A 12 -10.59 -5.99 5.69
N LEU A 13 -11.24 -4.84 5.95
CA LEU A 13 -10.79 -3.86 6.91
C LEU A 13 -9.82 -4.55 7.86
N ILE A 14 -8.55 -4.17 7.74
CA ILE A 14 -7.43 -4.72 8.48
C ILE A 14 -7.85 -4.82 9.94
N PHE A 15 -8.06 -6.06 10.41
CA PHE A 15 -8.58 -6.33 11.74
C PHE A 15 -7.57 -5.79 12.75
N ALA A 16 -8.00 -4.78 13.51
CA ALA A 16 -7.29 -4.41 14.72
C ALA A 16 -7.34 -5.57 15.70
N ASN A 17 -6.20 -5.88 16.31
CA ASN A 17 -6.08 -6.93 17.33
C ASN A 17 -6.98 -6.71 18.58
N ASN A 18 -7.71 -5.60 18.72
CA ASN A 18 -8.38 -5.22 19.97
C ASN A 18 -9.76 -4.52 19.81
N GLY A 19 -10.46 -4.68 18.68
CA GLY A 19 -11.85 -4.18 18.53
C GLY A 19 -12.05 -2.69 18.28
N SER A 20 -10.99 -1.88 18.17
CA SER A 20 -11.06 -0.51 17.64
C SER A 20 -10.86 -0.53 16.12
N CYS A 21 -11.69 0.14 15.32
CA CYS A 21 -11.43 0.19 13.89
C CYS A 21 -10.11 0.95 13.65
N VAL A 22 -9.21 0.43 12.81
CA VAL A 22 -7.90 1.07 12.54
C VAL A 22 -8.09 2.50 12.00
N PHE A 23 -9.25 2.81 11.42
CA PHE A 23 -9.62 4.14 10.94
C PHE A 23 -9.75 5.20 12.06
N ASP A 24 -10.07 4.83 13.31
CA ASP A 24 -10.23 5.81 14.41
C ASP A 24 -8.89 6.33 14.97
N GLN A 25 -7.76 5.70 14.64
CA GLN A 25 -6.44 6.07 15.16
C GLN A 25 -5.58 6.88 14.18
N PHE A 26 -5.98 6.96 12.91
CA PHE A 26 -5.19 7.60 11.87
C PHE A 26 -6.00 8.65 11.13
N ASN A 27 -5.40 9.82 10.94
CA ASN A 27 -6.06 10.99 10.37
C ASN A 27 -5.54 11.28 8.95
N GLY A 28 -5.58 10.27 8.06
CA GLY A 28 -5.11 10.40 6.69
C GLY A 28 -5.99 11.34 5.86
N THR A 29 -5.39 12.35 5.24
CA THR A 29 -6.08 13.37 4.41
C THR A 29 -5.85 13.11 2.93
N THR A 30 -6.48 13.90 2.05
CA THR A 30 -6.22 13.82 0.59
C THR A 30 -4.77 14.17 0.24
N THR A 31 -4.19 15.13 0.96
CA THR A 31 -2.79 15.56 0.75
C THR A 31 -1.81 14.57 1.36
N ASN A 32 -2.13 14.04 2.54
CA ASN A 32 -1.26 13.14 3.29
C ASN A 32 -2.01 11.85 3.65
N PRO A 33 -2.20 10.93 2.71
CA PRO A 33 -2.97 9.70 2.94
C PRO A 33 -2.20 8.71 3.81
N ARG A 34 -2.93 7.73 4.36
CA ARG A 34 -2.35 6.60 5.09
C ARG A 34 -1.94 5.50 4.12
N LEU A 35 -0.72 4.99 4.28
CA LEU A 35 -0.27 3.77 3.61
C LEU A 35 -0.41 2.60 4.59
N SER A 36 -1.19 1.60 4.22
CA SER A 36 -1.22 0.33 4.94
C SER A 36 -0.69 -0.79 4.05
N VAL A 37 0.20 -1.60 4.63
CA VAL A 37 0.84 -2.71 3.94
C VAL A 37 0.64 -3.98 4.73
N PHE A 38 0.10 -4.97 4.05
CA PHE A 38 -0.08 -6.31 4.55
C PHE A 38 0.71 -7.27 3.70
N TYR A 39 1.52 -8.12 4.33
CA TYR A 39 2.19 -9.20 3.63
C TYR A 39 1.93 -10.54 4.32
N SER A 40 1.82 -11.57 3.51
CA SER A 40 1.70 -12.95 3.93
C SER A 40 2.90 -13.76 3.40
N GLY A 41 2.99 -15.03 3.77
CA GLY A 41 4.04 -15.93 3.32
C GLY A 41 4.14 -16.05 1.78
N LYS A 42 3.10 -15.67 1.04
CA LYS A 42 3.04 -15.77 -0.43
C LYS A 42 2.92 -14.44 -1.18
N GLN A 43 2.33 -13.41 -0.57
CA GLN A 43 1.84 -12.23 -1.29
C GLN A 43 2.03 -10.96 -0.46
N LEU A 44 2.16 -9.82 -1.15
CA LEU A 44 2.16 -8.50 -0.54
C LEU A 44 1.02 -7.67 -1.14
N TYR A 45 0.37 -6.90 -0.26
CA TYR A 45 -0.73 -6.01 -0.53
C TYR A 45 -0.39 -4.65 0.05
N ALA A 46 -0.53 -3.60 -0.76
CA ALA A 46 -0.33 -2.23 -0.36
C ALA A 46 -1.56 -1.41 -0.74
N MET A 47 -2.03 -0.58 0.18
CA MET A 47 -3.15 0.31 -0.04
C MET A 47 -2.83 1.71 0.46
N VAL A 48 -3.20 2.71 -0.34
CA VAL A 48 -3.16 4.12 0.05
C VAL A 48 -4.59 4.57 0.26
N VAL A 49 -4.90 5.01 1.47
CA VAL A 49 -6.26 5.30 1.92
C VAL A 49 -6.35 6.73 2.43
N ASN A 50 -7.43 7.40 2.05
CA ASN A 50 -7.85 8.67 2.61
C ASN A 50 -8.93 8.38 3.67
N ASP A 51 -8.59 8.56 4.95
CA ASP A 51 -9.48 8.26 6.08
C ASP A 51 -10.61 9.29 6.20
N GLN A 52 -10.38 10.56 5.80
CA GLN A 52 -11.43 11.59 5.80
C GLN A 52 -12.59 11.26 4.85
N ASN A 53 -12.24 10.84 3.62
CA ASN A 53 -13.23 10.49 2.61
C ASN A 53 -13.58 8.98 2.60
N LYS A 54 -12.96 8.20 3.50
CA LYS A 54 -13.06 6.73 3.58
C LYS A 54 -12.86 6.05 2.22
N ARG A 55 -11.96 6.59 1.39
CA ARG A 55 -11.74 6.15 0.00
C ARG A 55 -10.33 5.60 -0.16
N CYS A 56 -10.22 4.48 -0.88
CA CYS A 56 -8.95 3.95 -1.34
C CYS A 56 -8.49 4.72 -2.58
N LEU A 57 -7.31 5.32 -2.52
CA LEU A 57 -6.69 6.06 -3.64
C LEU A 57 -5.88 5.13 -4.54
N PHE A 58 -5.21 4.15 -3.94
CA PHE A 58 -4.42 3.16 -4.66
C PHE A 58 -4.50 1.80 -3.99
N TYR A 59 -4.55 0.74 -4.80
CA TYR A 59 -4.44 -0.64 -4.36
C TYR A 59 -3.50 -1.43 -5.27
N GLY A 60 -2.42 -1.95 -4.68
CA GLY A 60 -1.40 -2.75 -5.36
C GLY A 60 -1.25 -4.10 -4.69
N SER A 61 -1.14 -5.16 -5.49
CA SER A 61 -0.87 -6.51 -4.99
C SER A 61 0.07 -7.26 -5.91
N THR A 62 0.93 -8.10 -5.35
CA THR A 62 1.76 -9.05 -6.12
C THR A 62 0.95 -10.05 -6.94
N LEU A 63 -0.36 -10.15 -6.71
CA LEU A 63 -1.28 -10.95 -7.52
C LEU A 63 -1.73 -10.28 -8.81
N GLN A 64 -1.65 -8.94 -8.92
CA GLN A 64 -2.13 -8.25 -10.11
C GLN A 64 -1.24 -8.58 -11.31
N LYS A 65 -1.87 -8.82 -12.46
CA LYS A 65 -1.18 -9.17 -13.71
C LYS A 65 -0.23 -8.07 -14.19
N SER A 66 -0.52 -6.81 -13.88
CA SER A 66 0.35 -5.66 -14.19
C SER A 66 1.70 -5.75 -13.48
N ILE A 67 1.73 -6.28 -12.26
CA ILE A 67 2.92 -6.39 -11.41
C ILE A 67 3.66 -7.71 -11.66
N ARG A 68 2.88 -8.79 -11.82
CA ARG A 68 3.38 -10.14 -12.09
C ARG A 68 3.66 -10.30 -13.59
N GLN A 69 4.79 -9.77 -14.03
CA GLN A 69 5.30 -9.99 -15.40
C GLN A 69 5.76 -11.45 -15.58
N ASP A 70 5.84 -11.87 -16.83
CA ASP A 70 6.34 -13.18 -17.25
C ASP A 70 7.78 -13.02 -17.80
N PRO A 71 8.79 -13.80 -17.33
CA PRO A 71 8.72 -14.90 -16.37
C PRO A 71 8.33 -14.46 -14.96
N SER A 72 7.61 -15.34 -14.23
CA SER A 72 7.21 -15.12 -12.83
C SER A 72 8.38 -14.65 -11.98
N CYS A 73 8.37 -13.38 -11.60
CA CYS A 73 9.42 -12.79 -10.79
C CYS A 73 9.40 -13.32 -9.35
N THR A 74 10.52 -13.18 -8.65
CA THR A 74 10.58 -13.56 -7.24
C THR A 74 9.63 -12.72 -6.40
N THR A 75 9.19 -13.26 -5.26
CA THR A 75 8.30 -12.53 -4.34
C THR A 75 8.89 -11.21 -3.82
N ILE A 76 10.21 -11.06 -3.85
CA ILE A 76 10.94 -9.85 -3.45
C ILE A 76 10.90 -8.80 -4.57
N GLU A 77 11.19 -9.19 -5.81
CA GLU A 77 11.09 -8.30 -6.97
C GLU A 77 9.65 -7.84 -7.21
N ALA A 78 8.67 -8.73 -7.04
CA ALA A 78 7.26 -8.38 -7.12
C ALA A 78 6.88 -7.32 -6.06
N ALA A 79 7.42 -7.44 -4.83
CA ALA A 79 7.21 -6.44 -3.77
C ALA A 79 7.85 -5.10 -4.13
N GLN A 80 9.05 -5.10 -4.70
CA GLN A 80 9.70 -3.88 -5.17
C GLN A 80 8.85 -3.17 -6.24
N ARG A 81 8.31 -3.91 -7.20
CA ARG A 81 7.44 -3.37 -8.24
C ARG A 81 6.13 -2.81 -7.70
N VAL A 82 5.54 -3.41 -6.66
CA VAL A 82 4.37 -2.82 -5.99
C VAL A 82 4.73 -1.44 -5.44
N GLY A 83 5.91 -1.28 -4.85
CA GLY A 83 6.39 0.01 -4.36
C GLY A 83 6.57 1.03 -5.49
N GLU A 84 7.14 0.62 -6.63
CA GLU A 84 7.31 1.49 -7.81
C GLU A 84 5.97 1.92 -8.41
N GLU A 85 4.99 1.02 -8.52
CA GLU A 85 3.65 1.35 -9.02
C GLU A 85 2.88 2.26 -8.04
N LEU A 86 3.05 2.05 -6.74
CA LEU A 86 2.49 2.92 -5.71
C LEU A 86 3.03 4.34 -5.84
N VAL A 87 4.34 4.47 -6.02
CA VAL A 87 5.01 5.77 -6.24
C VAL A 87 4.42 6.47 -7.47
N LYS A 88 4.30 5.76 -8.61
CA LYS A 88 3.71 6.33 -9.83
C LYS A 88 2.28 6.82 -9.57
N ALA A 89 1.48 6.01 -8.88
CA ALA A 89 0.11 6.41 -8.53
C ALA A 89 0.08 7.61 -7.58
N CYS A 90 1.00 7.72 -6.63
CA CYS A 90 1.12 8.89 -5.76
C CYS A 90 1.49 10.15 -6.54
N ILE A 91 2.44 10.05 -7.48
CA ILE A 91 2.85 11.17 -8.35
C ILE A 91 1.68 11.60 -9.25
N ASP A 92 0.95 10.66 -9.85
CA ASP A 92 -0.23 10.95 -10.69
C ASP A 92 -1.35 11.66 -9.90
N LEU A 93 -1.42 11.43 -8.60
CA LEU A 93 -2.42 11.98 -7.69
C LEU A 93 -1.93 13.21 -6.92
N ASP A 94 -0.73 13.72 -7.22
CA ASP A 94 -0.08 14.86 -6.53
C ASP A 94 0.05 14.66 -5.00
N ILE A 95 0.21 13.40 -4.57
CA ILE A 95 0.51 13.08 -3.18
C ILE A 95 2.02 13.24 -3.01
N ASN A 96 2.43 14.08 -2.06
CA ASN A 96 3.85 14.37 -1.79
C ASN A 96 4.38 13.68 -0.52
N GLU A 97 3.51 13.43 0.45
CA GLU A 97 3.89 12.87 1.75
C GLU A 97 2.87 11.83 2.23
N ILE A 98 3.35 10.77 2.88
CA ILE A 98 2.49 9.77 3.52
C ILE A 98 2.47 10.07 5.02
N SER A 99 1.29 10.41 5.57
CA SER A 99 1.16 10.80 6.99
C SER A 99 1.41 9.66 7.95
N SER A 100 1.07 8.43 7.56
CA SER A 100 1.12 7.27 8.43
C SER A 100 1.42 6.02 7.64
N TYR A 101 2.39 5.26 8.11
CA TYR A 101 2.78 3.99 7.54
C TYR A 101 2.44 2.85 8.50
N ASP A 102 1.34 2.16 8.21
CA ASP A 102 0.89 1.00 8.96
C ASP A 102 1.44 -0.30 8.34
N ARG A 103 2.12 -1.09 9.17
CA ARG A 103 2.65 -2.41 8.82
C ARG A 103 1.80 -3.54 9.40
N ASN A 104 0.64 -3.19 9.96
CA ASN A 104 -0.30 -4.12 10.57
C ASN A 104 0.31 -5.06 11.62
N GLY A 105 1.30 -4.57 12.38
CA GLY A 105 2.01 -5.35 13.42
C GLY A 105 2.90 -6.49 12.91
N LEU A 106 3.16 -6.59 11.61
CA LEU A 106 4.01 -7.64 11.04
C LEU A 106 5.51 -7.31 11.18
N ALA A 107 6.33 -8.35 11.38
CA ALA A 107 7.78 -8.21 11.49
C ALA A 107 8.41 -7.71 10.18
N ARG A 108 9.56 -7.05 10.27
CA ARG A 108 10.26 -6.57 9.07
C ARG A 108 11.00 -7.71 8.37
N GLY A 109 10.35 -8.35 7.40
CA GLY A 109 10.97 -9.36 6.53
C GLY A 109 11.65 -8.75 5.29
N ASP A 110 12.34 -9.59 4.50
CA ASP A 110 13.09 -9.14 3.31
C ASP A 110 12.20 -8.53 2.22
N ARG A 111 10.97 -9.03 2.06
CA ARG A 111 9.99 -8.50 1.10
C ARG A 111 9.52 -7.11 1.50
N MET A 112 9.23 -6.93 2.79
CA MET A 112 8.82 -5.64 3.33
C MET A 112 9.95 -4.63 3.17
N ARG A 113 11.18 -5.06 3.46
CA ARG A 113 12.38 -4.26 3.23
C ARG A 113 12.53 -3.88 1.75
N ALA A 114 12.32 -4.80 0.81
CA ALA A 114 12.41 -4.50 -0.63
C ALA A 114 11.34 -3.49 -1.09
N PHE A 115 10.12 -3.61 -0.57
CA PHE A 115 9.06 -2.64 -0.79
C PHE A 115 9.41 -1.26 -0.21
N GLU A 116 9.88 -1.20 1.03
CA GLU A 116 10.31 0.05 1.68
C GLU A 116 11.49 0.70 0.97
N ILE A 117 12.46 -0.07 0.48
CA ILE A 117 13.58 0.44 -0.32
C ILE A 117 13.07 1.09 -1.61
N ALA A 118 12.09 0.48 -2.28
CA ALA A 118 11.50 1.05 -3.50
C ALA A 118 10.85 2.41 -3.22
N ILE A 119 10.08 2.52 -2.14
CA ILE A 119 9.40 3.78 -1.77
C ILE A 119 10.38 4.83 -1.25
N SER A 120 11.37 4.42 -0.45
CA SER A 120 12.35 5.31 0.17
C SER A 120 13.20 6.06 -0.86
N ARG A 121 13.44 5.47 -2.05
CA ARG A 121 14.11 6.16 -3.16
C ARG A 121 13.40 7.43 -3.62
N HIS A 122 12.08 7.50 -3.43
CA HIS A 122 11.26 8.63 -3.85
C HIS A 122 10.96 9.62 -2.70
N GLY A 123 11.36 9.32 -1.46
CA GLY A 123 11.22 10.25 -0.33
C GLY A 123 9.85 10.28 0.35
N PHE A 124 8.97 9.33 0.06
CA PHE A 124 7.59 9.28 0.59
C PHE A 124 7.45 8.87 2.05
N LEU A 125 8.44 8.16 2.60
CA LEU A 125 8.41 7.70 3.99
C LEU A 125 9.35 8.57 4.83
N PRO A 126 8.93 8.98 6.05
CA PRO A 126 9.83 9.62 6.99
C PRO A 126 10.99 8.67 7.30
N ARG A 127 12.22 9.19 7.26
CA ARG A 127 13.46 8.45 7.55
C ARG A 127 13.60 8.12 9.04
#